data_AF-A0A949UAP2-F1
#
_entry.id   AF-A0A949UAP2-F1
#
_cell.length_a   1.000
_cell.length_b   1.000
_cell.length_c   1.000
_cell.angle_alpha   90.00
_cell.angle_beta   90.00
_cell.angle_gamma   90.00
#
_symmetry.space_group_name_H-M   'P 1'
#
loop_
_entity.id
_entity.type
_entity.pdbx_description
1 polymer ?
#
loop_
_entity_poly.entity_id
_entity_poly.type
_entity_poly.pdbx_seq_one_letter_code
_entity_poly.pdbx_strand_id
1 'polypeptide(L)' 'ITAGKLDLGRWQRIFYAEFDGQRDKRVIVKVMGE' A
#
# COMPACT_ATOMS: atom_id res chain seq x y z
N ILE A 1 -9.34 4.82 -5.61
CA ILE A 1 -9.80 5.65 -4.47
C ILE A 1 -11.23 6.02 -4.76
N THR A 2 -12.16 5.74 -3.85
CA THR A 2 -13.59 6.02 -4.02
C THR A 2 -14.04 6.86 -2.83
N ALA A 3 -14.60 8.05 -3.08
CA ALA A 3 -14.96 9.03 -2.03
C ALA A 3 -13.83 9.28 -1.01
N GLY A 4 -12.58 9.42 -1.49
CA GLY A 4 -11.41 9.66 -0.65
C GLY A 4 -10.89 8.43 0.13
N LYS A 5 -11.45 7.23 -0.09
CA LYS A 5 -11.02 6.00 0.60
C LYS A 5 -10.38 5.00 -0.35
N LEU A 6 -9.41 4.23 0.17
CA LEU A 6 -8.90 3.03 -0.50
C LEU A 6 -10.04 2.02 -0.58
N ASP A 7 -10.46 1.70 -1.80
CA ASP A 7 -11.59 0.82 -2.07
C ASP A 7 -11.11 -0.64 -2.03
N LEU A 8 -10.97 -1.16 -0.81
CA LEU A 8 -10.56 -2.53 -0.54
C LEU A 8 -11.78 -3.32 -0.07
N GLY A 9 -11.97 -4.50 -0.64
CA GLY A 9 -12.95 -5.47 -0.18
C GLY A 9 -12.62 -6.02 1.22
N ARG A 10 -13.58 -6.69 1.86
CA ARG A 10 -13.52 -7.14 3.26
C ARG A 10 -12.26 -7.92 3.65
N TRP A 11 -11.65 -8.64 2.71
CA TRP A 11 -10.47 -9.48 2.94
C TRP A 11 -9.21 -8.97 2.24
N GLN A 12 -9.28 -7.84 1.53
CA GLN A 12 -8.13 -7.29 0.82
C GLN A 12 -7.30 -6.43 1.77
N ARG A 13 -6.00 -6.69 1.82
CA ARG A 13 -5.03 -5.96 2.63
C ARG A 13 -3.75 -5.73 1.84
N ILE A 14 -3.08 -4.60 2.08
CA ILE A 14 -1.78 -4.28 1.50
C ILE A 14 -0.72 -4.72 2.49
N PHE A 15 0.25 -5.51 2.03
CA PHE A 15 1.36 -5.99 2.84
C PHE A 15 2.68 -5.49 2.25
N TYR A 16 3.56 -5.05 3.14
CA TYR A 16 4.98 -5.01 2.83
C TYR A 16 5.58 -6.35 3.28
N ALA A 17 5.79 -7.26 2.33
CA ALA A 17 6.41 -8.56 2.59
C ALA A 17 7.93 -8.43 2.46
N GLU A 18 8.61 -8.38 3.61
CA GLU A 18 10.06 -8.32 3.70
C GLU A 18 10.64 -9.71 3.96
N PHE A 19 11.77 -10.02 3.32
CA PHE A 19 12.41 -11.33 3.37
C PHE A 19 13.88 -11.29 3.82
N ASP A 20 14.54 -10.12 3.80
CA ASP A 20 15.95 -9.96 4.19
C ASP A 20 16.11 -8.61 4.90
N GLY A 21 15.80 -8.58 6.19
CA GLY A 21 15.69 -7.38 7.01
C GLY A 21 17.03 -6.65 7.23
N GLN A 22 17.14 -5.95 8.36
CA GLN A 22 18.37 -5.26 8.82
C GLN A 22 18.95 -4.21 7.86
N ARG A 23 18.17 -3.74 6.89
CA ARG A 23 18.54 -2.67 5.96
C ARG A 23 17.37 -1.74 5.72
N ASP A 24 17.67 -0.46 5.51
CA ASP A 24 16.66 0.55 5.20
C ASP A 24 16.05 0.29 3.83
N LYS A 25 14.73 0.11 3.81
CA LYS A 25 13.94 -0.12 2.58
C LYS A 25 12.74 0.81 2.56
N ARG A 26 12.27 1.15 1.36
CA ARG A 26 11.24 2.17 1.14
C ARG A 26 10.13 1.61 0.27
N VAL A 27 8.90 1.94 0.62
CA VAL A 27 7.71 1.74 -0.21
C VAL A 27 7.26 3.08 -0.73
N ILE A 28 7.10 3.21 -2.04
CA ILE A 28 6.60 4.44 -2.67
C ILE A 28 5.12 4.22 -2.99
N VAL A 29 4.28 5.15 -2.54
CA VAL A 29 2.86 5.18 -2.89
C VAL A 29 2.62 6.45 -3.70
N LYS A 30 2.06 6.29 -4.90
CA LYS A 30 1.69 7.41 -5.77
C LYS A 30 0.20 7.30 -6.08
N VAL A 31 -0.51 8.41 -5.89
CA VAL A 31 -1.92 8.55 -6.20
C VAL A 31 -2.05 9.65 -7.25
N MET A 32 -2.86 9.40 -8.28
CA MET A 32 -3.18 10.36 -9.33
C MET A 32 -4.67 10.23 -9.64
N GLY A 33 -5.31 11.36 -9.89
CA GLY A 33 -6.75 11.50 -10.10
C GLY A 33 -7.11 12.99 -10.10
N GLU A 34 -8.34 13.31 -10.50
CA GLU A 34 -8.92 14.64 -10.35
C GLU A 34 -9.52 14.84 -8.95
#